data_AF-A0A645CLB5-F1
#
_entry.id   AF-A0A645CLB5-F1
#
_cell.length_a   1.000
_cell.length_b   1.000
_cell.length_c   1.000
_cell.angle_alpha   90.00
_cell.angle_beta   90.00
_cell.angle_gamma   90.00
#
_symmetry.space_group_name_H-M   'P 1'
#
loop_
_entity.id
_entity.type
_entity.pdbx_description
1 polymer ?
#
loop_
_entity_poly.entity_id
_entity_poly.type
_entity_poly.pdbx_seq_one_letter_code
_entity_poly.pdbx_strand_id
1 'polypeptide(L)'
;MIAGIDREADINIFFQENDLENLSQGNQISGFLIREYRLENLGNIKTSIDNQRQNLNGFGISIDDKNYWGIDSGFSLDVFIGEEFFRNLLQNKQTGCRQSIRDGSKIHLYADPHSFDYQTGVDYLEFCRDLILRQNNIPPKTPPCDGV
;
A
#
# COMPACT_ATOMS: atom_id res chain seq x y z
N MET A 1 -5.11 5.16 0.55
CA MET A 1 -3.87 4.40 0.27
C MET A 1 -3.93 3.69 -1.08
N ILE A 2 -2.82 3.67 -1.83
CA ILE A 2 -2.64 2.85 -3.04
C ILE A 2 -1.28 2.16 -2.98
N ALA A 3 -1.18 0.93 -3.50
CA ALA A 3 0.06 0.17 -3.51
C ALA A 3 0.30 -0.55 -4.84
N GLY A 4 1.58 -0.74 -5.15
CA GLY A 4 2.07 -1.41 -6.34
C GLY A 4 3.05 -2.52 -5.99
N ILE A 5 3.00 -3.63 -6.72
CA ILE A 5 4.07 -4.63 -6.76
C ILE A 5 4.81 -4.46 -8.07
N ASP A 6 6.10 -4.14 -7.97
CA ASP A 6 6.97 -3.93 -9.13
C ASP A 6 7.48 -5.25 -9.73
N ARG A 7 8.42 -5.16 -10.68
CA ARG A 7 9.01 -6.34 -11.34
C ARG A 7 9.97 -7.11 -10.45
N GLU A 8 10.55 -6.46 -9.45
CA GLU A 8 11.48 -7.04 -8.47
C GLU A 8 10.73 -7.70 -7.29
N ALA A 9 9.40 -7.60 -7.31
CA ALA A 9 8.50 -8.05 -6.25
C ALA A 9 8.68 -7.25 -4.95
N ASP A 10 9.12 -6.01 -5.06
CA ASP A 10 9.03 -5.03 -3.99
C ASP A 10 7.63 -4.38 -4.03
N ILE A 11 7.12 -4.06 -2.85
CA ILE A 11 5.78 -3.51 -2.61
C ILE A 11 5.94 -2.06 -2.22
N ASN A 12 5.51 -1.15 -3.09
CA ASN A 12 5.49 0.27 -2.82
C ASN A 12 4.10 0.67 -2.32
N ILE A 13 4.01 1.25 -1.12
CA ILE A 13 2.76 1.64 -0.47
C ILE A 13 2.77 3.16 -0.27
N PHE A 14 1.78 3.84 -0.85
CA PHE A 14 1.62 5.28 -0.80
C PHE A 14 0.41 5.64 0.08
N PHE A 15 0.69 6.31 1.19
CA PHE A 15 -0.32 6.78 2.14
C PHE A 15 -0.74 8.21 1.82
N GLN A 16 -2.04 8.47 1.87
CA GLN A 16 -2.60 9.81 1.94
C GLN A 16 -2.51 10.32 3.38
N GLU A 17 -2.62 11.65 3.57
CA GLU A 17 -2.54 12.27 4.91
C GLU A 17 -3.55 11.67 5.90
N ASN A 18 -4.81 11.49 5.45
CA ASN A 18 -5.85 10.86 6.26
C ASN A 18 -5.55 9.38 6.60
N ASP A 19 -4.78 8.66 5.78
CA ASP A 19 -4.41 7.28 6.09
C ASP A 19 -3.48 7.25 7.31
N LEU A 20 -2.53 8.17 7.38
CA LEU A 20 -1.54 8.27 8.47
C LEU A 20 -2.20 8.68 9.78
N GLU A 21 -3.14 9.63 9.74
CA GLU A 21 -3.92 10.01 10.91
C GLU A 21 -4.69 8.81 11.47
N ASN A 22 -5.41 8.09 10.61
CA ASN A 22 -6.16 6.91 11.03
C ASN A 22 -5.26 5.80 11.60
N LEU A 23 -4.09 5.54 10.99
CA LEU A 23 -3.12 4.58 11.51
C LEU A 23 -2.64 4.99 12.91
N SER A 24 -2.37 6.28 13.15
CA SER A 24 -1.95 6.79 14.45
C SER A 24 -3.00 6.61 15.56
N GLN A 25 -4.27 6.50 15.18
CA GLN A 25 -5.40 6.21 16.07
C GLN A 25 -5.60 4.70 16.31
N GLY A 26 -4.77 3.84 15.71
CA GLY A 26 -4.86 2.39 15.82
C GLY A 26 -5.83 1.74 14.82
N ASN A 27 -6.35 2.50 13.85
CA ASN A 27 -7.24 1.96 12.83
C ASN A 27 -6.45 1.19 11.76
N GLN A 28 -7.07 0.16 11.19
CA GLN A 28 -6.56 -0.51 9.99
C GLN A 28 -7.00 0.27 8.75
N ILE A 29 -6.08 0.51 7.82
CA ILE A 29 -6.35 1.17 6.55
C ILE A 29 -6.34 0.16 5.42
N SER A 30 -7.26 0.31 4.46
CA SER A 30 -7.33 -0.52 3.26
C SER A 30 -7.06 0.31 2.00
N GLY A 31 -6.45 -0.30 1.00
CA GLY A 31 -6.14 0.34 -0.28
C GLY A 31 -6.10 -0.67 -1.43
N PHE A 32 -5.93 -0.13 -2.64
CA PHE A 32 -5.80 -0.94 -3.85
C PHE A 32 -4.39 -1.50 -3.98
N LEU A 33 -4.27 -2.74 -4.45
CA LEU A 33 -3.00 -3.36 -4.76
C LEU A 33 -2.93 -3.76 -6.24
N ILE A 34 -1.95 -3.20 -6.93
CA ILE A 34 -1.79 -3.33 -8.37
C ILE A 34 -0.50 -4.08 -8.67
N ARG A 35 -0.55 -5.05 -9.59
CA ARG A 35 0.66 -5.61 -10.20
C ARG A 35 1.07 -4.72 -11.37
N GLU A 36 2.06 -3.86 -11.14
CA GLU A 36 2.42 -2.77 -12.06
C GLU A 36 2.78 -3.26 -13.46
N TYR A 37 3.59 -4.31 -13.55
CA TYR A 37 4.13 -4.77 -14.83
C TYR A 37 3.16 -5.63 -15.66
N ARG A 38 2.05 -6.08 -15.08
CA ARG A 38 0.98 -6.78 -15.81
C ARG A 38 -0.29 -5.95 -15.94
N LEU A 39 -0.34 -4.78 -15.30
CA LEU A 39 -1.55 -3.94 -15.23
C LEU A 39 -2.74 -4.77 -14.75
N GLU A 40 -2.55 -5.48 -13.64
CA GLU A 40 -3.54 -6.39 -13.07
C GLU A 40 -3.93 -5.91 -11.67
N ASN A 41 -5.24 -5.83 -11.39
CA ASN A 41 -5.72 -5.62 -10.03
C ASN A 41 -5.57 -6.95 -9.31
N LEU A 42 -4.67 -7.01 -8.34
CA LEU A 42 -4.54 -8.20 -7.50
C LEU A 42 -5.71 -8.23 -6.53
N GLY A 43 -5.99 -7.10 -5.88
CA GLY A 43 -7.08 -6.95 -4.94
C GLY A 43 -6.77 -5.82 -3.96
N ASN A 44 -6.86 -6.12 -2.66
CA ASN A 44 -6.70 -5.13 -1.61
C ASN A 44 -5.44 -5.36 -0.80
N ILE A 45 -4.91 -4.26 -0.25
CA ILE A 45 -3.87 -4.27 0.77
C ILE A 45 -4.44 -3.62 2.02
N LYS A 46 -4.11 -4.17 3.18
CA LYS A 46 -4.48 -3.61 4.48
C LYS A 46 -3.24 -3.32 5.28
N THR A 47 -3.25 -2.24 6.04
CA THR A 47 -2.11 -1.82 6.84
C THR A 47 -2.55 -1.46 8.24
N SER A 48 -1.79 -1.91 9.25
CA SER A 48 -2.01 -1.57 10.65
C SER A 48 -0.68 -1.44 11.39
N ILE A 49 -0.68 -0.70 12.50
CA ILE A 49 0.44 -0.67 13.43
C ILE A 49 0.33 -1.89 14.37
N ASP A 50 1.34 -2.75 14.40
CA ASP A 50 1.36 -3.95 15.26
C ASP A 50 2.80 -4.36 15.60
N ASN A 51 3.24 -4.06 16.83
CA ASN A 51 4.58 -4.37 17.32
C ASN A 51 4.82 -5.87 17.54
N GLN A 52 3.78 -6.69 17.70
CA GLN A 52 3.92 -8.13 17.87
C GLN A 52 4.14 -8.82 16.52
N ARG A 53 3.48 -8.32 15.48
CA ARG A 53 3.52 -8.92 14.14
C ARG A 53 4.55 -8.28 13.21
N GLN A 54 5.14 -7.14 13.55
CA GLN A 54 6.13 -6.42 12.71
C GLN A 54 7.34 -7.25 12.24
N ASN A 55 7.67 -8.35 12.94
CA ASN A 55 8.84 -9.20 12.66
C ASN A 55 8.48 -10.63 12.19
N LEU A 56 7.27 -10.84 11.65
CA LEU A 56 6.85 -12.17 11.17
C LEU A 56 7.73 -12.71 10.03
N ASN A 57 7.98 -11.87 9.02
CA ASN A 57 8.79 -12.21 7.84
C ASN A 57 9.59 -11.00 7.30
N GLY A 58 9.74 -9.96 8.12
CA GLY A 58 10.50 -8.77 7.81
C GLY A 58 11.14 -8.20 9.08
N PHE A 59 11.79 -7.05 8.94
CA PHE A 59 12.40 -6.34 10.06
C PHE A 59 11.65 -5.02 10.25
N GLY A 60 10.80 -4.97 11.29
CA GLY A 60 9.96 -3.82 11.64
C GLY A 60 8.78 -3.52 10.70
N ILE A 61 8.72 -4.17 9.55
CA ILE A 61 7.55 -4.19 8.65
C ILE A 61 7.41 -5.61 8.12
N SER A 62 6.23 -6.22 8.28
CA SER A 62 5.95 -7.59 7.82
C SER A 62 4.69 -7.68 6.98
N ILE A 63 4.55 -8.81 6.30
CA ILE A 63 3.38 -9.19 5.50
C ILE A 63 2.79 -10.48 6.07
N ASP A 64 1.47 -10.58 6.16
CA ASP A 64 0.77 -11.86 6.18
C ASP A 64 0.01 -12.03 4.86
N ASP A 65 0.42 -13.03 4.10
CA ASP A 65 -0.13 -13.42 2.81
C ASP A 65 -0.88 -14.76 2.89
N LYS A 66 -1.27 -15.25 4.08
CA LYS A 66 -2.00 -16.54 4.18
C LYS A 66 -3.31 -16.57 3.39
N ASN A 67 -3.86 -15.41 3.06
CA ASN A 67 -5.06 -15.26 2.23
C ASN A 67 -4.76 -15.19 0.71
N TYR A 68 -3.54 -15.51 0.27
CA TYR A 68 -3.06 -15.40 -1.12
C TYR A 68 -3.92 -16.17 -2.15
N TRP A 69 -4.55 -17.29 -1.77
CA TRP A 69 -5.27 -18.19 -2.70
C TRP A 69 -6.74 -18.45 -2.33
N GLY A 70 -7.25 -17.82 -1.27
CA GLY A 70 -8.37 -18.39 -0.51
C GLY A 70 -9.75 -17.76 -0.70
N ILE A 71 -9.91 -16.70 -1.50
CA ILE A 71 -11.18 -15.96 -1.51
C ILE A 71 -11.69 -15.70 -2.92
N ASP A 72 -12.95 -16.07 -3.15
CA ASP A 72 -13.77 -15.71 -4.31
C ASP A 72 -13.88 -14.17 -4.53
N SER A 73 -13.36 -13.37 -3.60
CA SER A 73 -13.39 -11.89 -3.57
C SER A 73 -12.07 -11.20 -3.92
N GLY A 74 -11.04 -11.92 -4.38
CA GLY A 74 -9.76 -11.33 -4.81
C GLY A 74 -8.65 -11.33 -3.74
N PHE A 75 -7.42 -11.05 -4.18
CA PHE A 75 -6.20 -11.08 -3.36
C PHE A 75 -6.27 -10.08 -2.20
N SER A 76 -5.82 -10.50 -1.00
CA SER A 76 -5.68 -9.60 0.15
C SER A 76 -4.30 -9.78 0.78
N LEU A 77 -3.61 -8.66 1.00
CA LEU A 77 -2.30 -8.60 1.66
C LEU A 77 -2.43 -7.79 2.95
N ASP A 78 -2.07 -8.36 4.10
CA ASP A 78 -2.03 -7.62 5.36
C ASP A 78 -0.58 -7.20 5.67
N VAL A 79 -0.38 -5.92 5.96
CA VAL A 79 0.93 -5.32 6.30
C VAL A 79 0.91 -4.81 7.74
N PHE A 80 1.90 -5.21 8.51
CA PHE A 80 2.06 -4.81 9.91
C PHE A 80 3.31 -3.94 10.06
N ILE A 81 3.11 -2.71 10.55
CA ILE A 81 4.18 -1.73 10.75
C ILE A 81 4.49 -1.64 12.25
N GLY A 82 5.76 -1.73 12.63
CA GLY A 82 6.21 -1.41 13.98
C GLY A 82 6.04 0.08 14.30
N GLU A 83 5.76 0.43 15.55
CA GLU A 83 5.63 1.83 15.97
C GLU A 83 6.88 2.66 15.66
N GLU A 84 8.08 2.08 15.83
CA GLU A 84 9.32 2.78 15.51
C GLU A 84 9.43 3.09 14.01
N PHE A 85 9.07 2.12 13.17
CA PHE A 85 9.06 2.30 11.72
C PHE A 85 7.98 3.30 11.29
N PHE A 86 6.83 3.31 11.94
CA PHE A 86 5.80 4.32 11.70
C PHE A 86 6.26 5.72 12.12
N ARG A 87 6.94 5.88 13.26
CA ARG A 87 7.56 7.16 13.65
C ARG A 87 8.59 7.62 12.61
N ASN A 88 9.42 6.69 12.13
CA ASN A 88 10.40 6.98 11.08
C ASN A 88 9.72 7.39 9.77
N LEU A 89 8.59 6.76 9.40
CA LEU A 89 7.79 7.16 8.25
C LEU A 89 7.27 8.60 8.39
N LEU A 90 6.76 8.98 9.57
CA LEU A 90 6.24 10.34 9.78
C LEU A 90 7.34 11.41 9.71
N GLN A 91 8.54 11.08 10.19
CA GLN A 91 9.69 11.99 10.22
C GLN A 91 10.39 12.11 8.86
N ASN A 92 10.76 10.97 8.28
CA ASN A 92 11.56 10.91 7.05
C ASN A 92 10.71 10.90 5.79
N LYS A 93 9.38 10.79 5.96
CA LYS A 93 8.38 10.65 4.90
C LYS A 93 8.51 9.42 4.01
N GLN A 94 9.49 8.56 4.29
CA GLN A 94 9.65 7.26 3.69
C GLN A 94 10.34 6.29 4.68
N THR A 95 10.02 5.00 4.59
CA THR A 95 10.70 3.95 5.37
C THR A 95 10.59 2.60 4.68
N GLY A 96 11.34 1.61 5.14
CA GLY A 96 11.32 0.24 4.62
C GLY A 96 12.14 0.02 3.34
N CYS A 97 12.64 1.10 2.71
CA CYS A 97 13.53 1.07 1.56
C CYS A 97 14.78 0.21 1.82
N ARG A 98 15.04 -0.76 0.95
CA ARG A 98 16.29 -1.52 0.95
C ARG A 98 17.47 -0.63 0.62
N GLN A 99 18.34 -0.39 1.60
CA GLN A 99 19.66 0.20 1.35
C GLN A 99 20.70 -0.87 0.96
N SER A 100 20.45 -2.15 1.27
CA SER A 100 21.30 -3.28 0.88
C SER A 100 20.45 -4.57 0.71
N ILE A 101 20.96 -5.56 -0.04
CA ILE A 101 20.36 -6.91 -0.17
C ILE A 101 20.22 -7.62 1.18
N ARG A 102 21.00 -7.20 2.19
CA ARG A 102 21.02 -7.81 3.53
C ARG A 102 20.13 -7.08 4.55
N ASP A 103 19.74 -5.84 4.30
CA ASP A 103 19.17 -4.95 5.33
C ASP A 103 17.89 -4.21 4.89
N GLY A 104 16.94 -4.88 4.25
CA GLY A 104 15.66 -4.20 4.00
C GLY A 104 14.47 -5.10 3.71
N SER A 105 13.30 -4.53 3.95
CA SER A 105 12.00 -5.13 3.68
C SER A 105 11.70 -5.06 2.18
N LYS A 106 10.94 -6.01 1.63
CA LYS A 106 10.34 -5.88 0.29
C LYS A 106 9.22 -4.84 0.26
N ILE A 107 9.15 -3.95 1.25
CA ILE A 107 8.01 -3.08 1.50
C ILE A 107 8.57 -1.69 1.71
N HIS A 108 8.21 -0.80 0.80
CA HIS A 108 8.58 0.61 0.84
C HIS A 108 7.32 1.39 1.17
N LEU A 109 7.39 2.23 2.19
CA LEU A 109 6.29 3.05 2.67
C LEU A 109 6.60 4.51 2.34
N TYR A 110 5.64 5.22 1.74
CA TYR A 110 5.79 6.62 1.34
C TYR A 110 4.65 7.48 1.90
N ALA A 111 5.01 8.63 2.45
CA ALA A 111 4.14 9.56 3.17
C ALA A 111 4.36 11.03 2.78
N ASP A 112 5.20 11.33 1.78
CA ASP A 112 5.39 12.70 1.28
C ASP A 112 4.63 12.96 -0.03
N PRO A 113 3.41 13.51 0.01
CA PRO A 113 2.67 13.83 -1.20
C PRO A 113 3.34 14.90 -2.09
N HIS A 114 4.36 15.61 -1.58
CA HIS A 114 5.06 16.64 -2.32
C HIS A 114 6.37 16.18 -2.95
N SER A 115 6.81 14.96 -2.65
CA SER A 115 8.02 14.40 -3.27
C SER A 115 7.75 13.94 -4.71
N PHE A 116 8.74 14.11 -5.58
CA PHE A 116 8.63 13.69 -6.98
C PHE A 116 8.38 12.18 -7.13
N ASP A 117 9.08 11.37 -6.34
CA ASP A 117 8.96 9.91 -6.37
C ASP A 117 7.57 9.45 -5.91
N TYR A 118 7.00 10.10 -4.88
CA TYR A 118 5.64 9.84 -4.44
C TYR A 118 4.63 10.20 -5.53
N GLN A 119 4.66 11.44 -6.04
CA GLN A 119 3.64 11.90 -6.98
C GLN A 119 3.66 11.06 -8.25
N THR A 120 4.86 10.78 -8.78
CA THR A 120 5.03 9.93 -9.96
C THR A 120 4.52 8.51 -9.70
N GLY A 121 4.81 7.94 -8.53
CA GLY A 121 4.34 6.61 -8.14
C GLY A 121 2.81 6.54 -8.02
N VAL A 122 2.20 7.51 -7.33
CA VAL A 122 0.75 7.59 -7.18
C VAL A 122 0.08 7.78 -8.54
N ASP A 123 0.49 8.77 -9.34
CA ASP A 123 -0.11 9.04 -10.66
C ASP A 123 -0.06 7.81 -11.57
N TYR A 124 1.07 7.10 -11.58
CA TYR A 124 1.22 5.88 -12.35
C TYR A 124 0.28 4.77 -11.87
N LEU A 125 0.19 4.54 -10.56
CA LEU A 125 -0.68 3.51 -10.01
C LEU A 125 -2.16 3.85 -10.19
N GLU A 126 -2.54 5.11 -10.08
CA GLU A 126 -3.91 5.56 -10.34
C GLU A 126 -4.28 5.40 -11.82
N PHE A 127 -3.37 5.73 -12.73
CA PHE A 127 -3.55 5.43 -14.15
C PHE A 127 -3.78 3.94 -14.40
N CYS A 128 -2.97 3.08 -13.77
CA CYS A 128 -3.11 1.62 -13.88
C CYS A 128 -4.47 1.15 -13.33
N ARG A 129 -4.86 1.61 -12.14
CA ARG A 129 -6.15 1.32 -11.51
C ARG A 129 -7.29 1.64 -12.46
N ASP A 130 -7.30 2.85 -13.00
CA ASP A 130 -8.38 3.34 -13.83
C ASP A 130 -8.47 2.58 -15.15
N LEU A 131 -7.32 2.20 -15.74
CA LEU A 131 -7.27 1.33 -16.92
C LEU A 131 -7.88 -0.04 -16.63
N ILE A 132 -7.55 -0.64 -15.49
CA ILE A 132 -8.07 -1.95 -15.07
C ILE A 132 -9.60 -1.88 -14.86
N LEU A 133 -10.09 -0.84 -14.18
CA LEU A 133 -11.52 -0.66 -13.93
C LEU A 133 -12.30 -0.52 -15.25
N ARG A 134 -11.75 0.23 -16.22
CA ARG A 134 -12.33 0.38 -17.56
C ARG A 134 -12.36 -0.94 -18.34
N GLN A 135 -11.28 -1.71 -18.31
CA GLN A 135 -11.20 -3.00 -19.02
C GLN A 135 -12.22 -4.02 -18.49
N ASN A 136 -12.58 -3.94 -17.21
CA ASN A 136 -13.51 -4.87 -16.56
C ASN A 136 -14.97 -4.40 -16.56
N ASN A 137 -15.31 -3.32 -17.28
CA ASN A 137 -16.65 -2.70 -17.26
C ASN A 137 -17.16 -2.37 -15.84
N ILE A 138 -16.27 -2.10 -14.89
CA ILE A 138 -16.65 -1.65 -13.55
C ILE A 138 -16.87 -0.13 -13.66
N PRO A 139 -18.10 0.38 -13.55
CA PRO A 139 -18.34 1.80 -13.67
C PRO A 139 -17.57 2.55 -12.56
N PRO A 140 -16.95 3.70 -12.87
CA PRO A 140 -16.36 4.53 -11.83
C PRO A 140 -17.46 4.88 -10.84
N LYS A 141 -17.19 4.71 -9.53
CA LYS A 141 -18.12 5.18 -8.49
C LYS A 141 -18.22 6.69 -8.65
N THR A 142 -19.32 7.16 -9.25
CA THR A 142 -19.69 8.56 -9.20
C THR A 142 -19.75 8.96 -7.72
N PRO A 143 -19.03 10.01 -7.29
CA PRO A 143 -19.26 10.56 -5.96
C PRO A 143 -20.75 10.93 -5.87
N PRO A 144 -21.39 10.79 -4.69
CA PRO A 144 -22.76 11.23 -4.52
C PRO A 144 -22.83 12.69 -4.98
N CYS A 145 -23.58 12.92 -6.04
CA CYS A 145 -23.94 14.27 -6.41
C CYS A 145 -24.87 14.74 -5.29
N ASP A 146 -24.35 15.58 -4.40
CA ASP A 146 -25.19 16.32 -3.48
C ASP A 146 -26.25 17.04 -4.33
N GLY A 147 -27.50 16.68 -4.06
CA GLY A 147 -28.65 17.12 -4.85
C GLY A 147 -28.71 18.63 -4.95
N VAL A 148 -28.89 19.11 -6.17
CA VAL A 148 -29.37 20.46 -6.47
C VAL A 148 -30.85 20.54 -6.11
#